data_AF-A0A409YNN9-F1
#
_entry.id   AF-A0A409YNN9-F1
#
_cell.length_a   1.000
_cell.length_b   1.000
_cell.length_c   1.000
_cell.angle_alpha   90.00
_cell.angle_beta   90.00
_cell.angle_gamma   90.00
#
_symmetry.space_group_name_H-M   'P 1'
#
loop_
_entity.id
_entity.type
_entity.pdbx_description
1 polymer ?
#
loop_
_entity_poly.entity_id
_entity_poly.type
_entity_poly.pdbx_seq_one_letter_code
_entity_poly.pdbx_strand_id
1 'polypeptide(L)'
;MDFRTGLQLLSPYSSILQNNVNLDVSGIKGNASDDIKRLSISLFRYFINDEDHSYGASIGKRLRPLEMNVFEDSQNNVLVAETIFEIDVESALG
;
A
#
# COMPACT_ATOMS: atom_id res chain seq x y z
N MET A 1 -8.96 -10.77 -14.58
CA MET A 1 -9.41 -11.12 -13.21
C MET A 1 -10.24 -9.94 -12.71
N ASP A 2 -11.48 -10.18 -12.27
CA ASP A 2 -12.39 -9.12 -11.82
C ASP A 2 -11.96 -8.61 -10.43
N PHE A 3 -12.02 -7.28 -10.21
CA PHE A 3 -11.72 -6.62 -8.94
C PHE A 3 -12.46 -7.24 -7.74
N ARG A 4 -13.69 -7.73 -7.94
CA ARG A 4 -14.49 -8.46 -6.95
C ARG A 4 -13.87 -9.79 -6.55
N THR A 5 -13.19 -10.47 -7.48
CA THR A 5 -12.45 -11.71 -7.19
C THR A 5 -11.20 -11.42 -6.36
N GLY A 6 -10.53 -10.29 -6.59
CA GLY A 6 -9.41 -9.83 -5.76
C GLY A 6 -9.82 -9.50 -4.31
N LEU A 7 -10.98 -8.86 -4.13
CA LEU A 7 -11.54 -8.60 -2.80
C LEU A 7 -11.94 -9.88 -2.03
N GLN A 8 -12.37 -10.94 -2.73
CA GLN A 8 -12.65 -12.24 -2.10
C GLN A 8 -11.41 -12.91 -1.53
N LEU A 9 -10.24 -12.75 -2.15
CA LEU A 9 -8.95 -13.23 -1.62
C LEU A 9 -8.51 -12.46 -0.37
N LEU A 10 -9.03 -11.25 -0.18
CA LEU A 10 -8.79 -10.40 0.99
C LEU A 10 -9.90 -10.53 2.06
N SER A 11 -10.81 -11.49 1.92
CA SER A 11 -11.86 -11.80 2.91
C SER A 11 -11.37 -11.90 4.36
N PRO A 12 -10.19 -12.51 4.66
CA PRO A 12 -9.63 -12.51 6.02
C PRO A 12 -9.26 -11.12 6.56
N TYR A 13 -9.06 -10.16 5.67
CA TYR A 13 -8.69 -8.77 5.94
C TYR A 13 -9.88 -7.81 5.82
N SER A 14 -11.11 -8.35 5.79
CA SER A 14 -12.34 -7.56 5.67
C SER A 14 -12.53 -6.52 6.79
N SER A 15 -12.02 -6.80 8.00
CA SER A 15 -11.96 -5.85 9.11
C SER A 15 -10.96 -4.69 8.85
N ILE A 16 -9.86 -4.95 8.14
CA ILE A 16 -8.88 -3.94 7.73
C ILE A 16 -9.49 -3.00 6.68
N LEU A 17 -10.29 -3.57 5.76
CA LEU A 17 -11.03 -2.81 4.75
C LEU A 17 -12.12 -1.91 5.38
N GLN A 18 -12.80 -2.38 6.43
CA GLN A 18 -13.84 -1.60 7.12
C GLN A 18 -13.30 -0.44 7.99
N ASN A 19 -12.12 -0.60 8.60
CA ASN A 19 -11.54 0.41 9.49
C ASN A 19 -10.84 1.56 8.75
N ASN A 20 -10.58 1.43 7.45
CA ASN A 20 -9.74 2.35 6.69
C ASN A 20 -10.47 3.09 5.55
N VAL A 21 -11.81 3.03 5.54
CA VAL A 21 -12.67 3.77 4.58
C VAL A 21 -12.39 5.29 4.62
N ASN A 22 -11.85 5.80 5.72
CA ASN A 22 -11.54 7.22 5.92
C ASN A 22 -10.06 7.58 5.71
N LEU A 23 -9.26 6.72 5.08
CA LEU A 23 -7.90 7.11 4.71
C LEU A 23 -7.93 8.18 3.61
N ASP A 24 -7.39 9.36 3.94
CA ASP A 24 -7.14 10.39 2.95
C ASP A 24 -5.98 9.95 2.04
N VAL A 25 -6.30 9.82 0.75
CA VAL A 25 -5.37 9.44 -0.32
C VAL A 25 -5.26 10.53 -1.37
N SER A 26 -5.87 11.70 -1.14
CA SER A 26 -5.90 12.81 -2.10
C SER A 26 -4.50 13.36 -2.42
N GLY A 27 -3.55 13.22 -1.49
CA GLY A 27 -2.15 13.58 -1.68
C GLY A 27 -1.32 12.58 -2.50
N ILE A 28 -1.87 11.40 -2.81
CA ILE A 28 -1.15 10.33 -3.52
C ILE A 28 -1.44 10.41 -5.01
N LYS A 29 -0.37 10.65 -5.78
CA LYS A 29 -0.42 10.79 -7.24
C LYS A 29 -0.56 9.42 -7.93
N GLY A 30 -0.60 9.45 -9.26
CA GLY A 30 -0.62 8.25 -10.10
C GLY A 30 -2.03 7.83 -10.53
N ASN A 31 -2.07 6.83 -11.41
CA ASN A 31 -3.29 6.42 -12.11
C ASN A 31 -4.12 5.34 -11.39
N ALA A 32 -3.66 4.82 -10.25
CA ALA A 32 -4.45 3.92 -9.44
C ALA A 32 -5.72 4.62 -8.91
N SER A 33 -6.83 3.88 -8.81
CA SER A 33 -8.05 4.43 -8.21
C SER A 33 -7.87 4.68 -6.71
N ASP A 34 -8.66 5.62 -6.17
CA ASP A 34 -8.62 5.91 -4.73
C ASP A 34 -8.94 4.69 -3.87
N ASP A 35 -9.81 3.79 -4.34
CA ASP A 35 -10.12 2.54 -3.63
C ASP A 35 -8.91 1.61 -3.56
N ILE A 36 -8.15 1.49 -4.65
CA ILE A 36 -6.88 0.73 -4.68
C ILE A 36 -5.87 1.40 -3.76
N LYS A 37 -5.74 2.73 -3.80
CA LYS A 37 -4.83 3.47 -2.93
C LYS A 37 -5.15 3.21 -1.45
N ARG A 38 -6.41 3.33 -1.05
CA ARG A 38 -6.86 3.06 0.32
C ARG A 38 -6.57 1.62 0.73
N LEU A 39 -6.90 0.65 -0.12
CA LEU A 39 -6.65 -0.76 0.16
C LEU A 39 -5.14 -1.04 0.37
N SER A 40 -4.30 -0.59 -0.56
CA SER A 40 -2.85 -0.79 -0.52
C SER A 40 -2.23 -0.20 0.75
N ILE A 41 -2.63 1.04 1.12
CA ILE A 41 -2.14 1.69 2.35
C ILE A 41 -2.64 0.97 3.59
N SER A 42 -3.88 0.49 3.59
CA SER A 42 -4.44 -0.24 4.72
C SER A 42 -3.66 -1.51 5.02
N LEU A 43 -3.35 -2.28 3.98
CA LEU A 43 -2.52 -3.47 4.08
C LEU A 43 -1.11 -3.11 4.54
N PHE A 44 -0.50 -2.09 3.92
CA PHE A 44 0.83 -1.63 4.31
C PHE A 44 0.88 -1.24 5.81
N ARG A 45 -0.07 -0.44 6.27
CA ARG A 45 -0.18 -0.02 7.68
C ARG A 45 -0.38 -1.19 8.64
N TYR A 46 -1.14 -2.20 8.23
CA TYR A 46 -1.32 -3.40 9.03
C TYR A 46 0.01 -4.11 9.29
N PHE A 47 0.81 -4.36 8.25
CA PHE A 47 2.07 -5.09 8.38
C PHE A 47 3.19 -4.32 9.12
N ILE A 48 3.18 -2.99 9.06
CA ILE A 48 4.19 -2.16 9.76
C ILE A 48 3.82 -1.86 11.22
N ASN A 49 2.56 -2.09 11.62
CA ASN A 49 2.11 -1.89 12.99
C ASN A 49 2.33 -3.12 13.89
N ASP A 50 2.66 -4.27 13.31
CA ASP A 50 3.06 -5.47 14.05
C ASP A 50 4.56 -5.43 14.39
N GLU A 51 4.93 -4.56 15.32
CA GLU A 51 6.35 -4.31 15.69
C GLU A 51 7.07 -5.54 16.24
N ASP A 52 6.34 -6.41 16.93
CA ASP A 52 6.90 -7.61 17.57
C ASP A 52 7.23 -8.71 16.55
N HIS A 53 6.62 -8.69 15.36
CA HIS A 53 6.77 -9.75 14.35
C HIS A 53 7.28 -9.27 12.99
N SER A 54 7.45 -7.95 12.79
CA SER A 54 7.89 -7.37 11.51
C SER A 54 9.26 -6.70 11.65
N TYR A 55 10.30 -7.38 11.14
CA TYR A 55 11.70 -6.91 11.11
C TYR A 55 11.87 -5.52 10.46
N GLY A 56 10.89 -5.06 9.68
CA GLY A 56 10.88 -3.77 9.00
C GLY A 56 9.91 -2.74 9.57
N ALA A 57 9.21 -2.98 10.68
CA ALA A 57 8.18 -2.08 11.21
C ALA A 57 8.70 -0.65 11.46
N SER A 58 9.88 -0.51 12.06
CA SER A 58 10.51 0.79 12.35
C SER A 58 10.94 1.56 11.08
N ILE A 59 11.25 0.86 9.99
CA ILE A 59 11.52 1.46 8.68
C ILE A 59 10.18 1.81 8.01
N GLY A 60 9.24 0.87 8.01
CA GLY A 60 7.93 1.01 7.38
C GLY A 60 7.13 2.20 7.92
N LYS A 61 7.22 2.48 9.23
CA LYS A 61 6.61 3.67 9.85
C LYS A 61 7.16 5.00 9.34
N ARG A 62 8.35 5.01 8.74
CA ARG A 62 8.98 6.19 8.13
C ARG A 62 8.70 6.31 6.64
N LEU A 63 8.07 5.31 6.02
CA LEU A 63 7.69 5.35 4.62
C LEU A 63 6.39 6.13 4.43
N ARG A 64 6.41 7.10 3.52
CA ARG A 64 5.24 7.88 3.12
C ARG A 64 4.95 7.62 1.63
N PRO A 65 3.81 7.00 1.26
CA PRO A 65 3.48 6.76 -0.14
C PRO A 65 3.21 8.08 -0.85
N LEU A 66 3.87 8.29 -2.01
CA LEU A 66 3.73 9.49 -2.83
C LEU A 66 2.92 9.24 -4.10
N GLU A 67 3.09 8.05 -4.69
CA GLU A 67 2.51 7.72 -5.99
C GLU A 67 2.16 6.24 -6.08
N MET A 68 1.04 5.92 -6.72
CA MET A 68 0.62 4.56 -7.01
C MET A 68 0.13 4.44 -8.45
N ASN A 69 0.77 3.53 -9.20
CA ASN A 69 0.50 3.31 -10.61
C ASN A 69 0.11 1.86 -10.87
N VAL A 70 -0.76 1.67 -11.86
CA VAL A 70 -1.11 0.37 -12.45
C VAL A 70 -0.98 0.50 -13.95
N PHE A 71 -0.23 -0.41 -14.57
CA PHE A 71 -0.05 -0.44 -16.00
C PHE A 71 0.01 -1.87 -16.52
N GLU A 72 -0.35 -2.04 -17.79
CA GLU A 72 -0.23 -3.31 -18.48
C GLU A 72 1.21 -3.47 -18.97
N ASP A 73 1.87 -4.56 -18.57
CA ASP A 73 3.09 -5.01 -19.21
C ASP A 73 2.72 -5.83 -20.44
N SER A 74 2.81 -5.19 -21.60
CA SER A 74 2.47 -5.78 -22.89
C SER A 74 3.38 -6.93 -23.31
N GLN A 75 4.59 -7.03 -22.74
CA GLN A 75 5.51 -8.13 -23.05
C GLN A 75 5.09 -9.42 -22.35
N ASN A 76 4.60 -9.31 -21.12
CA ASN A 76 4.26 -10.45 -20.27
C ASN A 76 2.75 -10.68 -20.15
N ASN A 77 1.91 -9.80 -20.72
CA ASN A 77 0.46 -9.83 -20.63
C ASN A 77 -0.03 -9.88 -19.17
N VAL A 78 0.61 -9.09 -18.31
CA VAL A 78 0.29 -8.98 -16.88
C VAL A 78 0.01 -7.53 -16.49
N LEU A 79 -0.79 -7.36 -15.45
CA LEU A 79 -0.93 -6.07 -14.78
C LEU A 79 0.19 -5.92 -13.77
N VAL A 80 0.90 -4.79 -13.83
CA VAL A 80 1.95 -4.41 -12.90
C VAL A 80 1.44 -3.27 -12.05
N ALA A 81 1.69 -3.36 -10.74
CA ALA A 81 1.43 -2.29 -9.80
C ALA A 81 2.76 -1.76 -9.27
N GLU A 82 2.89 -0.44 -9.21
CA GLU A 82 4.05 0.26 -8.69
C GLU A 82 3.61 1.20 -7.56
N THR A 83 4.42 1.30 -6.51
CA THR A 83 4.22 2.29 -5.45
C THR A 83 5.55 2.96 -5.13
N ILE A 84 5.55 4.29 -5.16
CA ILE A 84 6.69 5.13 -4.81
C ILE A 84 6.52 5.61 -3.38
N PHE A 85 7.55 5.38 -2.55
CA PHE A 85 7.60 5.85 -1.17
C PHE A 85 8.70 6.88 -1.00
N GLU A 86 8.42 7.90 -0.20
CA GLU A 86 9.43 8.75 0.44
C GLU A 86 9.84 8.14 1.77
N ILE A 87 11.12 8.28 2.15
CA ILE A 87 11.63 7.86 3.44
C ILE A 87 12.50 8.96 4.05
N ASP A 88 12.25 9.26 5.31
CA ASP A 88 13.11 10.12 6.10
C ASP A 88 14.25 9.28 6.71
N VAL A 89 15.49 9.57 6.31
CA VAL A 89 16.71 8.90 6.81
C VAL A 89 17.46 9.87 7.70
N GLU A 90 17.44 9.62 9.01
CA GLU A 90 18.33 10.30 9.94
C GLU A 90 19.72 9.67 9.84
N SER A 91 20.74 10.50 9.55
CA SER A 91 22.11 10.03 9.67
C SER A 91 22.49 9.94 11.15
N ALA A 92 23.08 8.81 11.55
CA ALA A 92 23.76 8.72 12.82
C ALA A 92 25.05 9.53 12.74
N LEU A 93 24.96 10.85 12.91
CA LEU A 93 26.13 11.66 13.24
C LEU A 93 26.46 11.40 14.70
N GLY A 94 27.51 10.59 14.91
CA GLY A 94 28.24 10.52 16.17
C GLY A 94 29.17 11.70 16.37
#